data_AF-A0AA38CWQ0-F1
#
_entry.id   AF-A0AA38CWQ0-F1
#
_cell.length_a   1.000
_cell.length_b   1.000
_cell.length_c   1.000
_cell.angle_alpha   90.00
_cell.angle_beta   90.00
_cell.angle_gamma   90.00
#
_symmetry.space_group_name_H-M   'P 1'
#
loop_
_entity.id
_entity.type
_entity.pdbx_description
1 polymer ?
#
loop_
_entity_poly.entity_id
_entity_poly.type
_entity_poly.pdbx_seq_one_letter_code
_entity_poly.pdbx_strand_id
1 'polypeptide(L)' 'MEINLKEQFLCCKVIIPQMLEKGTGNIINMSSQPGKVGMKDYQTYCARKFGIIGLTTNIL' A
#
# COMPACT_ATOMS: atom_id res chain seq x y z
N MET A 1 -16.30 7.60 4.05
CA MET A 1 -15.37 6.46 4.26
C MET A 1 -14.08 6.77 3.53
N GLU A 2 -13.01 7.11 4.25
CA GLU A 2 -11.68 7.26 3.67
C GLU A 2 -10.91 5.94 3.84
N ILE A 3 -10.62 5.21 2.75
CA ILE A 3 -9.75 4.00 2.78
C ILE A 3 -8.32 4.34 2.33
N ASN A 4 -7.52 4.94 3.21
CA ASN A 4 -6.23 5.56 2.94
C ASN A 4 -5.04 4.58 2.91
N LEU A 5 -3.93 5.02 2.30
CA LEU A 5 -2.60 4.39 2.36
C LEU A 5 -2.21 3.91 3.77
N LYS A 6 -2.63 4.66 4.79
CA LYS A 6 -2.39 4.37 6.21
C LYS A 6 -2.95 3.03 6.65
N GLU A 7 -4.14 2.63 6.19
CA GLU A 7 -4.70 1.35 6.65
C GLU A 7 -3.91 0.16 6.09
N GLN A 8 -3.52 0.22 4.81
CA GLN A 8 -2.66 -0.81 4.23
C GLN A 8 -1.32 -0.90 4.97
N PHE A 9 -0.71 0.25 5.30
CA PHE A 9 0.51 0.28 6.12
C PHE A 9 0.30 -0.35 7.50
N LEU A 10 -0.79 -0.03 8.19
CA LEU A 10 -1.08 -0.58 9.52
C LEU A 10 -1.29 -2.10 9.48
N CYS A 11 -2.04 -2.61 8.51
CA CYS A 11 -2.21 -4.05 8.32
C CYS A 11 -0.85 -4.74 8.10
N CYS A 12 -0.01 -4.17 7.25
CA CYS A 12 1.32 -4.70 6.99
C CYS A 12 2.20 -4.68 8.25
N LYS A 13 2.21 -3.56 8.98
CA LYS A 13 2.97 -3.41 10.23
C LYS A 13 2.61 -4.49 11.26
N VAL A 14 1.35 -4.90 11.33
CA VAL A 14 0.89 -5.94 12.26
C VAL A 14 1.24 -7.35 11.78
N ILE A 15 1.10 -7.65 10.48
CA ILE A 15 1.28 -9.02 9.96
C ILE A 15 2.74 -9.37 9.66
N ILE A 16 3.57 -8.39 9.29
CA ILE A 16 4.98 -8.63 8.89
C ILE A 16 5.78 -9.37 9.97
N PRO A 17 5.76 -8.98 11.27
CA PRO A 17 6.51 -9.71 12.30
C PRO A 17 6.12 -11.19 12.38
N GLN A 18 4.83 -11.50 12.22
CA GLN A 18 4.30 -12.86 12.27
C GLN A 18 4.69 -13.67 11.03
N MET A 19 4.74 -13.04 9.85
CA MET A 19 5.24 -13.66 8.62
C MET A 19 6.74 -13.95 8.70
N LEU A 20 7.52 -13.03 9.29
CA LEU A 20 8.95 -13.20 9.51
C LEU A 20 9.24 -14.34 10.48
N GLU A 21 8.51 -14.44 11.60
CA GLU A 21 8.62 -15.55 12.56
C GLU A 21 8.31 -16.90 11.90
N LYS A 22 7.30 -16.95 11.02
CA LYS A 22 6.95 -18.16 10.25
C LYS A 22 7.91 -18.45 9.09
N GLY A 23 8.76 -17.50 8.72
CA GLY A 23 9.64 -17.58 7.54
C GLY A 23 8.89 -17.62 6.21
N THR A 24 7.59 -17.29 6.18
CA THR A 24 6.76 -17.37 4.98
C THR A 24 5.55 -16.43 5.04
N GLY A 25 5.16 -15.88 3.90
CA GLY A 25 3.99 -15.01 3.77
C GLY A 25 4.02 -14.21 2.47
N ASN A 26 2.85 -13.82 1.98
CA ASN A 26 2.70 -12.92 0.84
C ASN A 26 1.72 -11.81 1.20
N ILE A 27 2.07 -10.57 0.89
CA ILE A 27 1.20 -9.39 1.05
C ILE A 27 0.87 -8.87 -0.35
N ILE A 28 -0.42 -8.72 -0.64
CA ILE A 28 -0.91 -8.16 -1.90
C ILE A 28 -1.68 -6.89 -1.60
N ASN A 29 -1.13 -5.74 -1.98
CA ASN A 29 -1.79 -4.45 -1.86
C ASN A 29 -2.44 -4.03 -3.19
N MET A 30 -3.63 -3.46 -3.11
CA MET A 30 -4.39 -3.01 -4.28
C MET A 30 -4.13 -1.53 -4.58
N SER A 31 -3.43 -1.25 -5.68
CA SER A 31 -3.29 0.11 -6.25
C SER A 31 -4.28 0.34 -7.41
N SER A 32 -3.98 1.26 -8.33
CA SER A 32 -4.74 1.52 -9.55
C SER A 32 -3.85 2.22 -10.60
N GLN A 33 -4.36 2.44 -11.82
CA GLN A 33 -3.62 3.15 -12.87
C GLN A 33 -3.19 4.57 -12.45
N PRO A 34 -4.03 5.37 -11.75
CA PRO A 34 -3.63 6.63 -11.13
C PRO A 34 -2.52 6.57 -10.05
N GLY A 35 -2.02 5.38 -9.72
CA GLY A 35 -0.82 5.21 -8.89
C GLY A 35 0.49 5.22 -9.66
N LYS A 36 0.44 5.22 -11.01
CA LYS A 36 1.61 5.26 -11.89
C LYS A 36 1.67 6.51 -12.75
N VAL A 37 0.51 7.09 -13.07
CA VAL A 37 0.39 8.32 -13.86
C VAL A 37 -0.67 9.19 -13.21
N GLY A 38 -0.45 10.51 -13.17
CA GLY A 38 -1.41 11.45 -12.58
C GLY A 38 -2.73 11.49 -13.36
N MET A 39 -3.83 11.73 -12.65
CA MET A 39 -5.16 11.97 -13.22
C MET A 39 -5.67 13.32 -12.73
N LYS A 40 -6.01 14.21 -13.67
CA LYS A 40 -6.52 15.55 -13.38
C LYS A 40 -7.77 15.44 -12.50
N ASP A 41 -7.88 16.29 -11.48
CA ASP A 41 -8.97 16.35 -10.49
C ASP A 41 -9.01 15.21 -9.45
N TYR A 42 -8.00 14.33 -9.42
CA TYR A 42 -7.89 13.22 -8.46
C TYR A 42 -6.60 13.24 -7.64
N GLN A 43 -6.10 14.43 -7.28
CA GLN A 43 -4.77 14.61 -6.65
C GLN A 43 -4.58 13.74 -5.40
N THR A 44 -5.56 13.73 -4.50
CA THR A 44 -5.50 12.96 -3.23
C THR A 44 -5.56 11.45 -3.47
N TYR A 45 -6.36 11.03 -4.45
CA TYR A 45 -6.46 9.63 -4.86
C TYR A 45 -5.15 9.15 -5.52
N CYS A 46 -4.59 9.94 -6.45
CA CYS A 46 -3.29 9.68 -7.04
C CYS A 46 -2.22 9.56 -5.97
N ALA A 47 -2.10 10.54 -5.06
CA ALA A 47 -1.12 10.52 -3.98
C ALA A 47 -1.18 9.22 -3.16
N ARG A 48 -2.40 8.78 -2.80
CA ARG A 48 -2.60 7.51 -2.09
C ARG A 48 -2.14 6.32 -2.93
N LYS A 49 -2.54 6.23 -4.20
CA LYS A 49 -2.22 5.08 -5.06
C LYS A 49 -0.74 5.00 -5.43
N PHE A 50 -0.07 6.12 -5.59
CA PHE A 50 1.40 6.18 -5.70
C PHE A 50 2.05 5.70 -4.41
N GLY A 51 1.58 6.16 -3.26
CA GLY A 51 2.06 5.71 -1.97
C GLY A 51 1.90 4.20 -1.75
N ILE A 52 0.81 3.59 -2.24
CA ILE A 52 0.61 2.13 -2.15
C ILE A 52 1.64 1.37 -2.97
N ILE A 53 2.02 1.89 -4.15
CA ILE A 53 3.09 1.29 -4.97
C ILE A 53 4.42 1.38 -4.22
N GLY A 54 4.78 2.57 -3.74
CA GLY A 54 6.04 2.78 -3.01
C GLY A 54 6.13 1.96 -1.72
N LEU A 55 5.00 1.82 -1.02
CA LEU A 55 4.85 0.91 0.11
C LEU A 55 5.17 -0.52 -0.34
N THR A 56 4.43 -1.05 -1.31
CA THR A 56 4.55 -2.45 -1.74
C THR A 56 5.97 -2.81 -2.23
N THR A 57 6.70 -1.89 -2.83
CA THR A 57 8.06 -2.13 -3.31
C THR A 57 9.13 -2.05 -2.23
N ASN A 58 8.86 -1.47 -1.05
CA ASN A 58 9.89 -1.19 -0.03
C ASN A 58 9.43 -1.51 1.41
N ILE A 59 8.43 -2.37 1.60
CA ILE A 59 7.81 -2.58 2.93
C ILE A 59 8.60 -3.50 3.89
N LEU A 60 9.76 -4.00 3.48
CA LEU A 60 10.61 -4.89 4.28
C LEU A 60 11.99 -4.25 4.48
#